data_AF-A0A2T2VWX1-F1
#
_entry.id   AF-A0A2T2VWX1-F1
#
_cell.length_a   1.000
_cell.length_b   1.000
_cell.length_c   1.000
_cell.angle_alpha   90.00
_cell.angle_beta   90.00
_cell.angle_gamma   90.00
#
_symmetry.space_group_name_H-M   'P 1'
#
loop_
_entity.id
_entity.type
_entity.pdbx_description
1 polymer ?
#
loop_
_entity_poly.entity_id
_entity_poly.type
_entity_poly.pdbx_seq_one_letter_code
_entity_poly.pdbx_strand_id
1 'polypeptide(L)'
;MNSTFFRIIGLVFFLSVTSCEINASKSKNDQSEALDSIAKPIAILPEARIFFIPKNIKVLDSTLYLNEAFNVFKKNIETLSELDPTSLDLYIIASLGSSNKLLNANLPAGFDVPAINSRIRVVKTQLLRCKYYSQQEDFELLNLGLTELFDSYDILLKRIDDIALSEDALSENEFSVKKELEEPMMRLRKN
;
A
#
# COMPACT_ATOMS: atom_id res chain seq x y z
N MET A 1 20.18 -53.91 1.05
CA MET A 1 21.08 -52.74 1.11
C MET A 1 20.60 -51.90 2.29
N ASN A 2 21.34 -51.94 3.40
CA ASN A 2 20.81 -51.76 4.76
C ASN A 2 20.66 -50.28 5.17
N SER A 3 19.51 -49.98 5.78
CA SER A 3 19.04 -48.65 6.21
C SER A 3 19.70 -48.12 7.50
N THR A 4 20.96 -48.47 7.76
CA THR A 4 21.65 -48.12 9.01
C THR A 4 22.72 -47.04 8.85
N PHE A 5 23.06 -46.63 7.62
CA PHE A 5 24.10 -45.62 7.37
C PHE A 5 23.59 -44.17 7.41
N PHE A 6 22.33 -43.91 7.08
CA PHE A 6 21.78 -42.54 7.03
C PHE A 6 21.34 -41.97 8.40
N ARG A 7 21.35 -42.77 9.47
CA ARG A 7 20.98 -42.32 10.82
C ARG A 7 22.14 -41.75 11.64
N ILE A 8 23.39 -41.86 11.17
CA ILE A 8 24.58 -41.41 11.91
C ILE A 8 24.95 -39.94 11.57
N ILE A 9 24.55 -39.44 10.39
CA ILE A 9 24.84 -38.06 9.96
C ILE A 9 23.89 -37.03 10.60
N GLY A 10 22.74 -37.47 11.12
CA GLY A 10 21.76 -36.61 11.79
C GLY A 10 22.00 -36.34 13.28
N LEU A 11 23.07 -36.90 13.89
CA LEU A 11 23.30 -36.82 15.34
C LEU A 11 24.58 -36.04 15.73
N VAL A 12 25.27 -35.40 14.77
CA VAL A 12 26.53 -34.67 15.01
C VAL A 12 26.36 -33.14 15.04
N PHE A 13 25.19 -32.59 14.70
CA PHE A 13 24.99 -31.13 14.64
C PHE A 13 24.25 -30.49 15.84
N PHE A 14 24.16 -31.19 16.98
CA PHE A 14 23.42 -30.71 18.16
C PHE A 14 24.26 -30.46 19.43
N LEU A 15 25.60 -30.31 19.33
CA LEU A 15 26.46 -30.03 20.48
C LEU A 15 27.52 -28.95 20.22
N SER A 16 27.10 -27.69 20.20
CA SER A 16 28.00 -26.59 20.56
C SER A 16 27.23 -25.54 21.37
N VAL A 17 27.01 -25.88 22.64
CA VAL A 17 26.60 -24.94 23.68
C VAL A 17 27.86 -24.29 24.29
N THR A 18 27.72 -23.01 24.63
CA THR A 18 28.38 -22.29 25.74
C THR A 18 29.91 -22.17 25.79
N SER A 19 30.41 -20.94 25.65
CA SER A 19 30.86 -20.10 26.80
C SER A 19 32.01 -19.17 26.42
N CYS A 20 31.81 -17.88 26.66
CA CYS A 20 32.84 -17.01 27.24
C CYS A 20 32.16 -16.08 28.25
N GLU A 21 32.10 -16.53 29.51
CA GLU A 21 32.12 -15.64 30.67
C GLU A 21 33.59 -15.35 31.01
N ILE A 22 33.96 -14.07 31.13
CA ILE A 22 35.06 -13.62 32.00
C ILE A 22 34.52 -12.50 32.87
N ASN A 23 34.71 -12.68 34.18
CA ASN A 23 34.22 -11.85 35.25
C ASN A 23 35.14 -10.66 35.58
N ALA A 24 34.46 -9.59 36.02
CA ALA A 24 34.82 -8.65 37.11
C ALA A 24 35.97 -7.64 36.95
N SER A 25 35.58 -6.37 37.03
CA SER A 25 36.12 -5.48 38.07
C SER A 25 35.05 -4.51 38.58
N LYS A 26 34.68 -4.62 39.86
CA LYS A 26 33.99 -3.57 40.63
C LYS A 26 34.99 -2.44 40.89
N SER A 27 34.55 -1.20 40.70
CA SER A 27 35.01 -0.06 41.48
C SER A 27 33.77 0.64 42.03
N LYS A 28 33.79 1.02 43.31
CA LYS A 28 32.69 1.58 44.10
C LYS A 28 32.92 3.07 44.34
N ASN A 29 31.80 3.80 44.34
CA ASN A 29 31.50 5.06 45.06
C ASN A 29 32.13 6.37 44.57
N ASP A 30 31.30 7.37 44.25
CA ASP A 30 30.75 8.26 45.27
C ASP A 30 29.51 9.02 44.79
N GLN A 31 28.69 9.38 45.77
CA GLN A 31 27.45 10.14 45.64
C GLN A 31 27.72 11.58 45.21
N SER A 32 26.93 12.10 44.27
CA SER A 32 26.58 13.52 44.24
C SER A 32 25.19 13.66 43.65
N GLU A 33 24.25 14.03 44.51
CA GLU A 33 22.95 14.56 44.10
C GLU A 33 23.18 15.85 43.30
N ALA A 34 22.63 15.90 42.09
CA ALA A 34 22.20 17.13 41.45
C ALA A 34 21.00 16.77 40.56
N LEU A 35 19.82 17.14 41.03
CA LEU A 35 18.62 17.23 40.21
C LEU A 35 18.90 18.27 39.13
N ASP A 36 18.97 17.84 37.87
CA ASP A 36 18.72 18.77 36.77
C ASP A 36 17.75 18.16 35.76
N SER A 37 16.73 18.97 35.51
CA SER A 37 15.50 18.64 34.85
C SER A 37 15.64 18.87 33.35
N ILE A 38 15.17 17.89 32.57
CA ILE A 38 14.64 18.04 31.21
C ILE A 38 15.64 18.50 30.14
N ALA A 39 16.07 17.53 29.34
CA ALA A 39 15.72 17.52 27.92
C ALA A 39 15.76 16.07 27.43
N LYS A 40 14.58 15.45 27.21
CA LYS A 40 14.52 14.36 26.23
C LYS A 40 15.08 14.93 24.93
N PRO A 41 15.96 14.21 24.20
CA PRO A 41 16.35 14.69 22.89
C PRO A 41 15.05 14.77 22.08
N ILE A 42 14.65 15.99 21.76
CA ILE A 42 13.66 16.24 20.72
C ILE A 42 14.30 15.59 19.51
N ALA A 43 13.79 14.43 19.10
CA ALA A 43 14.14 13.83 17.83
C ALA A 43 13.85 14.91 16.79
N ILE A 44 14.91 15.51 16.26
CA ILE A 44 14.82 16.51 15.20
C ILE A 44 14.21 15.74 14.04
N LEU A 45 12.93 15.99 13.79
CA LEU A 45 12.22 15.41 12.65
C LEU A 45 13.00 15.84 11.40
N PRO A 46 13.48 14.92 10.56
CA PRO A 46 14.31 15.31 9.44
C PRO A 46 13.52 16.27 8.55
N GLU A 47 14.25 17.31 8.17
CA GLU A 47 13.97 18.33 7.17
C GLU A 47 12.97 17.87 6.11
N ALA A 48 11.91 18.68 5.92
CA ALA A 48 10.83 18.56 4.94
C ALA A 48 10.83 17.25 4.14
N ARG A 49 10.16 16.22 4.66
CA ARG A 49 9.97 14.95 3.96
C ARG A 49 9.06 15.19 2.75
N ILE A 50 9.67 15.45 1.60
CA ILE A 50 8.97 15.54 0.32
C ILE A 50 8.63 14.10 -0.07
N PHE A 51 7.47 13.62 0.38
CA PHE A 51 6.94 12.35 -0.09
C PHE A 51 6.51 12.54 -1.54
N PHE A 52 7.18 11.78 -2.40
CA PHE A 52 7.08 11.72 -3.84
C PHE A 52 5.75 12.14 -4.50
N ILE A 53 5.87 12.83 -5.64
CA ILE A 53 4.77 13.25 -6.52
C ILE A 53 4.57 12.17 -7.62
N PRO A 54 3.35 11.65 -7.83
CA PRO A 54 3.05 10.68 -8.89
C PRO A 54 3.54 11.16 -10.26
N LYS A 55 4.13 10.26 -11.07
CA LYS A 55 4.66 10.64 -12.39
C LYS A 55 3.56 10.79 -13.44
N ASN A 56 2.37 10.25 -13.17
CA ASN A 56 1.30 10.20 -14.17
C ASN A 56 0.30 11.36 -13.99
N ILE A 57 0.40 12.36 -14.86
CA ILE A 57 -0.40 13.61 -14.82
C ILE A 57 -1.61 13.54 -15.76
N LYS A 58 -1.73 12.47 -16.56
CA LYS A 58 -2.84 12.30 -17.49
C LYS A 58 -3.59 11.03 -17.15
N VAL A 59 -4.81 11.24 -16.69
CA VAL A 59 -5.80 10.23 -16.41
C VAL A 59 -6.84 10.37 -17.50
N LEU A 60 -7.06 9.33 -18.33
CA LEU A 60 -8.09 9.37 -19.34
C LEU A 60 -9.47 9.25 -18.68
N ASP A 61 -10.53 9.83 -19.25
CA ASP A 61 -11.87 9.80 -18.65
C ASP A 61 -12.57 8.45 -18.95
N SER A 62 -12.25 7.42 -18.15
CA SER A 62 -12.91 6.10 -18.13
C SER A 62 -14.25 6.10 -17.38
N THR A 63 -15.18 5.23 -17.76
CA THR A 63 -16.41 4.98 -16.97
C THR A 63 -16.11 4.44 -15.56
N LEU A 64 -14.91 3.88 -15.33
CA LEU A 64 -14.46 3.50 -13.99
C LEU A 64 -14.35 4.72 -13.05
N TYR A 65 -14.08 5.93 -13.55
CA TYR A 65 -14.09 7.16 -12.74
C TYR A 65 -15.50 7.61 -12.33
N LEU A 66 -16.57 6.95 -12.79
CA LEU A 66 -17.91 7.14 -12.23
C LEU A 66 -18.16 6.25 -11.01
N ASN A 67 -17.32 5.25 -10.77
CA ASN A 67 -17.44 4.36 -9.61
C ASN A 67 -17.00 5.06 -8.33
N GLU A 68 -17.90 5.17 -7.35
CA GLU A 68 -17.63 5.86 -6.08
C GLU A 68 -16.46 5.23 -5.31
N ALA A 69 -16.42 3.89 -5.22
CA ALA A 69 -15.35 3.20 -4.48
C ALA A 69 -13.98 3.47 -5.11
N PHE A 70 -13.92 3.52 -6.44
CA PHE A 70 -12.70 3.86 -7.16
C PHE A 70 -12.29 5.31 -6.93
N ASN A 71 -13.22 6.26 -7.00
CA ASN A 71 -12.92 7.68 -6.76
C ASN A 71 -12.42 7.94 -5.34
N VAL A 72 -13.01 7.29 -4.33
CA VAL A 72 -12.55 7.40 -2.94
C VAL A 72 -11.15 6.80 -2.80
N PHE A 73 -10.89 5.64 -3.40
CA PHE A 73 -9.57 5.03 -3.43
C PHE A 73 -8.53 5.95 -4.09
N LYS A 74 -8.81 6.43 -5.31
CA LYS A 74 -7.96 7.36 -6.07
C LYS A 74 -7.62 8.60 -5.26
N LYS A 75 -8.64 9.26 -4.72
CA LYS A 75 -8.47 10.46 -3.91
C LYS A 75 -7.55 10.21 -2.73
N ASN A 76 -7.79 9.14 -1.95
CA ASN A 76 -6.98 8.84 -0.78
C ASN A 76 -5.51 8.57 -1.11
N ILE A 77 -5.23 7.85 -2.20
CA ILE A 77 -3.86 7.60 -2.66
C ILE A 77 -3.19 8.91 -3.12
N GLU A 78 -3.88 9.72 -3.92
CA GLU A 78 -3.34 10.98 -4.42
C GLU A 78 -3.08 11.98 -3.30
N THR A 79 -3.96 12.02 -2.28
CA THR A 79 -3.72 12.87 -1.10
C THR A 79 -2.44 12.46 -0.36
N LEU A 80 -1.99 11.20 -0.39
CA LEU A 80 -0.69 10.80 0.20
C LEU A 80 0.50 11.60 -0.36
N SER A 81 0.40 12.11 -1.58
CA SER A 81 1.47 12.89 -2.24
C SER A 81 1.52 14.36 -1.82
N GLU A 82 0.49 14.84 -1.12
CA GLU A 82 0.30 16.26 -0.79
C GLU A 82 0.60 16.58 0.69
N LEU A 83 1.02 15.60 1.48
CA LEU A 83 0.87 15.66 2.94
C LEU A 83 2.13 15.87 3.77
N ASP A 84 1.91 16.58 4.88
CA ASP A 84 2.79 16.69 6.03
C ASP A 84 2.97 15.33 6.74
N PRO A 85 4.20 14.94 7.14
CA PRO A 85 4.49 13.62 7.72
C PRO A 85 3.71 13.30 8.99
N THR A 86 3.25 14.32 9.72
CA THR A 86 2.53 14.18 11.00
C THR A 86 1.22 13.40 10.86
N SER A 87 0.58 13.45 9.70
CA SER A 87 -0.72 12.80 9.48
C SER A 87 -0.64 11.51 8.65
N LEU A 88 0.55 11.12 8.20
CA LEU A 88 0.75 10.07 7.20
C LEU A 88 0.08 8.74 7.58
N ASP A 89 0.15 8.34 8.85
CA ASP A 89 -0.47 7.10 9.34
C ASP A 89 -1.99 7.06 9.13
N LEU A 90 -2.68 8.17 9.39
CA LEU A 90 -4.12 8.27 9.20
C LEU A 90 -4.49 8.09 7.72
N TYR A 91 -3.70 8.68 6.82
CA TYR A 91 -3.93 8.58 5.38
C TYR A 91 -3.58 7.20 4.83
N ILE A 92 -2.54 6.53 5.35
CA ILE A 92 -2.25 5.13 4.99
C ILE A 92 -3.41 4.23 5.42
N ILE A 93 -3.95 4.42 6.62
CA ILE A 93 -5.11 3.64 7.12
C ILE A 93 -6.35 3.91 6.26
N ALA A 94 -6.65 5.17 5.94
CA ALA A 94 -7.77 5.53 5.08
C ALA A 94 -7.63 4.90 3.69
N SER A 95 -6.43 4.96 3.11
CA SER A 95 -6.08 4.36 1.81
C SER A 95 -6.26 2.84 1.81
N LEU A 96 -5.82 2.15 2.87
CA LEU A 96 -6.05 0.71 3.06
C LEU A 96 -7.55 0.38 3.13
N GLY A 97 -8.32 1.18 3.87
CA GLY A 97 -9.77 1.04 3.97
C GLY A 97 -10.45 1.16 2.61
N SER A 98 -10.11 2.20 1.84
CA SER A 98 -10.66 2.39 0.49
C SER A 98 -10.21 1.31 -0.50
N SER A 99 -8.98 0.80 -0.38
CA SER A 99 -8.49 -0.33 -1.20
C SER A 99 -9.32 -1.59 -0.97
N ASN A 100 -9.67 -1.89 0.28
CA ASN A 100 -10.54 -3.02 0.60
C ASN A 100 -11.96 -2.84 0.07
N LYS A 101 -12.52 -1.63 0.20
CA LYS A 101 -13.84 -1.31 -0.36
C LYS A 101 -13.85 -1.50 -1.87
N LEU A 102 -12.84 -0.99 -2.57
CA LEU A 102 -12.73 -1.12 -4.02
C LEU A 102 -12.61 -2.59 -4.46
N LEU A 103 -11.79 -3.39 -3.79
CA LEU A 103 -11.62 -4.82 -4.10
C LEU A 103 -12.89 -5.66 -3.87
N ASN A 104 -13.83 -5.16 -3.09
CA ASN A 104 -15.11 -5.80 -2.80
C ASN A 104 -16.29 -5.14 -3.54
N ALA A 105 -16.03 -4.08 -4.32
CA ALA A 105 -17.05 -3.37 -5.07
C ALA A 105 -17.31 -4.08 -6.40
N ASN A 106 -18.56 -3.96 -6.88
CA ASN A 106 -18.86 -4.32 -8.26
C ASN A 106 -18.36 -3.19 -9.17
N LEU A 107 -17.37 -3.50 -10.01
CA LEU A 107 -16.87 -2.55 -10.99
C LEU A 107 -17.74 -2.58 -12.26
N PRO A 108 -17.77 -1.49 -13.05
CA PRO A 108 -18.44 -1.51 -14.35
C PRO A 108 -17.93 -2.65 -15.24
N ALA A 109 -18.80 -3.12 -16.14
CA ALA A 109 -18.43 -4.11 -17.16
C ALA A 109 -17.19 -3.63 -17.95
N GLY A 110 -16.30 -4.57 -18.28
CA GLY A 110 -14.99 -4.28 -18.88
C GLY A 110 -13.87 -3.95 -17.87
N PHE A 111 -14.20 -3.46 -16.66
CA PHE A 111 -13.20 -3.12 -15.64
C PHE A 111 -13.12 -4.12 -14.47
N ASP A 112 -14.16 -4.93 -14.25
CA ASP A 112 -14.11 -6.04 -13.28
C ASP A 112 -13.34 -7.24 -13.84
N VAL A 113 -12.04 -7.04 -14.07
CA VAL A 113 -11.16 -8.04 -14.67
C VAL A 113 -9.96 -8.35 -13.77
N PRO A 114 -9.42 -9.58 -13.82
CA PRO A 114 -8.25 -9.95 -13.02
C PRO A 114 -7.06 -9.01 -13.19
N ALA A 115 -6.89 -8.42 -14.37
CA ALA A 115 -5.81 -7.49 -14.67
C ALA A 115 -5.87 -6.18 -13.86
N ILE A 116 -7.07 -5.70 -13.51
CA ILE A 116 -7.29 -4.52 -12.67
C ILE A 116 -7.25 -4.94 -11.20
N ASN A 117 -8.00 -5.97 -10.83
CA ASN A 117 -8.09 -6.45 -9.45
C ASN A 117 -6.74 -6.87 -8.87
N SER A 118 -5.87 -7.50 -9.66
CA SER A 118 -4.50 -7.83 -9.23
C SER A 118 -3.65 -6.59 -8.94
N ARG A 119 -3.72 -5.55 -9.78
CA ARG A 119 -2.97 -4.30 -9.60
C ARG A 119 -3.46 -3.51 -8.37
N ILE A 120 -4.76 -3.47 -8.12
CA ILE A 120 -5.31 -2.90 -6.87
C ILE A 120 -4.75 -3.63 -5.64
N ARG A 121 -4.63 -4.96 -5.69
CA ARG A 121 -4.00 -5.74 -4.61
C ARG A 121 -2.52 -5.38 -4.43
N VAL A 122 -1.78 -5.12 -5.50
CA VAL A 122 -0.39 -4.68 -5.41
C VAL A 122 -0.30 -3.32 -4.71
N VAL A 123 -1.13 -2.34 -5.08
CA VAL A 123 -1.19 -1.03 -4.39
C VAL A 123 -1.48 -1.23 -2.89
N LYS A 124 -2.46 -2.09 -2.56
CA LYS A 124 -2.78 -2.44 -1.17
C LYS A 124 -1.58 -3.06 -0.43
N THR A 125 -0.83 -3.94 -1.07
CA THR A 125 0.38 -4.52 -0.48
C THR A 125 1.43 -3.45 -0.17
N GLN A 126 1.64 -2.48 -1.06
CA GLN A 126 2.57 -1.39 -0.79
C GLN A 126 2.10 -0.50 0.37
N LEU A 127 0.79 -0.20 0.46
CA LEU A 127 0.24 0.49 1.63
C LEU A 127 0.48 -0.27 2.94
N LEU A 128 0.37 -1.61 2.94
CA LEU A 128 0.67 -2.42 4.12
C LEU A 128 2.14 -2.32 4.52
N ARG A 129 3.05 -2.27 3.53
CA ARG A 129 4.49 -2.06 3.78
C ARG A 129 4.76 -0.67 4.35
N CYS A 130 4.17 0.39 3.77
CA CYS A 130 4.27 1.75 4.32
C CYS A 130 3.78 1.81 5.77
N LYS A 131 2.63 1.18 6.06
CA LYS A 131 2.11 1.09 7.43
C LYS A 131 3.13 0.42 8.37
N TYR A 132 3.68 -0.71 7.96
CA TYR A 132 4.67 -1.43 8.75
C TYR A 132 5.91 -0.58 9.01
N TYR A 133 6.51 0.03 7.99
CA TYR A 133 7.71 0.86 8.14
C TYR A 133 7.45 2.09 9.00
N SER A 134 6.29 2.74 8.85
CA SER A 134 5.89 3.87 9.71
C SER A 134 5.80 3.46 11.17
N GLN A 135 5.21 2.30 11.47
CA GLN A 135 5.11 1.76 12.83
C GLN A 135 6.47 1.38 13.44
N GLN A 136 7.47 1.07 12.62
CA GLN A 136 8.84 0.82 13.07
C GLN A 136 9.68 2.10 13.17
N GLU A 137 9.11 3.27 12.83
CA GLU A 137 9.84 4.53 12.70
C GLU A 137 11.03 4.45 11.71
N ASP A 138 10.98 3.49 10.77
CA ASP A 138 11.99 3.29 9.74
C ASP A 138 11.68 4.18 8.52
N PHE A 139 12.15 5.41 8.59
CA PHE A 139 11.81 6.43 7.60
C PHE A 139 12.48 6.24 6.25
N GLU A 140 13.61 5.53 6.18
CA GLU A 140 14.27 5.20 4.92
C GLU A 140 13.44 4.18 4.15
N LEU A 141 13.06 3.08 4.81
CA LEU A 141 12.19 2.07 4.20
C LEU A 141 10.78 2.60 3.94
N LEU A 142 10.26 3.49 4.79
CA LEU A 142 8.99 4.16 4.55
C LEU A 142 9.03 4.97 3.25
N ASN A 143 10.10 5.73 3.03
CA ASN A 143 10.25 6.51 1.81
C ASN A 143 10.34 5.62 0.56
N LEU A 144 11.08 4.51 0.66
CA LEU A 144 11.12 3.50 -0.40
C LEU A 144 9.74 2.89 -0.65
N GLY A 145 9.02 2.50 0.42
CA GLY A 145 7.68 1.93 0.32
C GLY A 145 6.67 2.89 -0.32
N LEU A 146 6.75 4.18 0.00
CA LEU A 146 5.92 5.21 -0.64
C LEU A 146 6.26 5.40 -2.12
N THR A 147 7.55 5.33 -2.48
CA THR A 147 7.96 5.35 -3.89
C THR A 147 7.37 4.16 -4.66
N GLU A 148 7.51 2.95 -4.13
CA GLU A 148 6.97 1.73 -4.73
C GLU A 148 5.43 1.72 -4.78
N LEU A 149 4.78 2.35 -3.79
CA LEU A 149 3.33 2.57 -3.78
C LEU A 149 2.89 3.40 -4.98
N PHE A 150 3.53 4.55 -5.21
CA PHE A 150 3.17 5.43 -6.32
C PHE A 150 3.52 4.83 -7.68
N ASP A 151 4.65 4.14 -7.81
CA ASP A 151 4.98 3.41 -9.05
C ASP A 151 3.91 2.32 -9.33
N SER A 152 3.44 1.62 -8.29
CA SER A 152 2.36 0.62 -8.43
C SER A 152 1.02 1.25 -8.79
N TYR A 153 0.72 2.43 -8.23
CA TYR A 153 -0.47 3.21 -8.55
C TYR A 153 -0.46 3.70 -9.99
N ASP A 154 0.67 4.22 -10.47
CA ASP A 154 0.82 4.64 -11.87
C ASP A 154 0.62 3.47 -12.85
N ILE A 155 1.09 2.27 -12.50
CA ILE A 155 0.86 1.03 -13.28
C ILE A 155 -0.62 0.64 -13.30
N LEU A 156 -1.34 0.83 -12.19
CA LEU A 156 -2.78 0.62 -12.12
C LEU A 156 -3.51 1.57 -13.07
N LEU A 157 -3.21 2.88 -12.99
CA LEU A 157 -3.84 3.89 -13.85
C LEU A 157 -3.60 3.61 -15.34
N LYS A 158 -2.35 3.32 -15.73
CA LYS A 158 -2.03 2.94 -17.11
C LYS A 158 -2.84 1.75 -17.60
N ARG A 159 -3.05 0.75 -16.74
CA ARG A 159 -3.84 -0.42 -17.13
C ARG A 159 -5.32 -0.10 -17.31
N ILE A 160 -5.87 0.78 -16.47
CA ILE A 160 -7.24 1.26 -16.62
C ILE A 160 -7.38 1.97 -17.96
N ASP A 161 -6.44 2.84 -18.31
CA ASP A 161 -6.43 3.57 -19.58
C ASP A 161 -6.28 2.62 -20.78
N ASP A 162 -5.37 1.64 -20.71
CA ASP A 162 -5.19 0.62 -21.75
C ASP A 162 -6.49 -0.15 -22.05
N ILE A 163 -7.25 -0.50 -20.99
CA ILE A 163 -8.53 -1.20 -21.11
C ILE A 163 -9.58 -0.27 -21.69
N ALA A 164 -9.66 0.98 -21.22
CA ALA A 164 -10.60 1.97 -21.70
C ALA A 164 -10.42 2.29 -23.19
N LEU A 165 -9.17 2.23 -23.69
CA LEU A 165 -8.82 2.47 -25.08
C LEU A 165 -8.92 1.24 -25.98
N SER A 166 -9.13 0.05 -25.42
CA SER A 166 -9.28 -1.17 -26.22
C SER A 166 -10.61 -1.18 -26.98
N GLU A 167 -10.57 -1.62 -28.25
CA GLU A 167 -11.73 -1.59 -29.16
C GLU A 167 -12.95 -2.36 -28.62
N ASP A 168 -12.72 -3.41 -27.82
CA ASP A 168 -13.79 -4.18 -27.16
C ASP A 168 -14.56 -3.35 -26.13
N ALA A 169 -13.88 -2.51 -25.33
CA ALA A 169 -14.51 -1.66 -24.33
C ALA A 169 -15.28 -0.48 -24.96
N LEU A 170 -14.81 0.06 -26.09
CA LEU A 170 -15.52 1.10 -26.83
C LEU A 170 -16.84 0.56 -27.40
N SER A 171 -16.85 -0.69 -27.87
CA SER A 171 -18.05 -1.33 -28.45
C SER A 171 -19.12 -1.69 -27.40
N GLU A 172 -18.73 -2.19 -26.22
CA GLU A 172 -19.67 -2.51 -25.12
C GLU A 172 -20.27 -1.26 -24.47
N ASN A 173 -19.49 -0.18 -24.37
CA ASN A 173 -19.93 1.07 -23.77
C ASN A 173 -20.91 1.82 -24.70
N GLU A 174 -20.64 1.85 -26.01
CA GLU A 174 -21.57 2.41 -27.01
C GLU A 174 -22.90 1.64 -27.04
N PHE A 175 -22.86 0.30 -26.90
CA PHE A 175 -24.06 -0.54 -26.85
C PHE A 175 -24.87 -0.33 -25.56
N SER A 176 -24.20 -0.24 -24.41
CA SER A 176 -24.86 -0.06 -23.11
C SER A 176 -25.50 1.33 -22.97
N VAL A 177 -24.82 2.38 -23.44
CA VAL A 177 -25.35 3.76 -23.45
C VAL A 177 -26.56 3.89 -24.39
N LYS A 178 -26.53 3.25 -25.58
CA LYS A 178 -27.70 3.23 -26.48
C LYS A 178 -28.90 2.54 -25.85
N LYS A 179 -28.69 1.43 -25.14
CA LYS A 179 -29.76 0.69 -24.45
C LYS A 179 -30.39 1.51 -23.32
N GLU A 180 -29.58 2.21 -22.53
CA GLU A 180 -30.06 3.12 -21.49
C GLU A 180 -30.75 4.38 -22.03
N LEU A 181 -30.48 4.80 -23.26
CA LEU A 181 -31.20 5.92 -23.92
C LEU A 181 -32.51 5.48 -24.59
N GLU A 182 -32.63 4.21 -24.99
CA GLU A 182 -33.86 3.66 -25.57
C GLU A 182 -34.90 3.23 -24.50
N GLU A 183 -34.46 2.71 -23.34
CA GLU A 183 -35.37 2.31 -22.25
C GLU A 183 -36.20 3.45 -21.59
N PRO A 184 -35.74 4.71 -21.42
CA PRO A 184 -36.55 5.78 -20.85
C PRO A 184 -37.68 6.23 -21.79
N MET A 185 -37.56 6.02 -23.10
CA MET A 185 -38.62 6.36 -24.05
C MET A 185 -39.77 5.35 -24.07
N MET A 186 -39.57 4.11 -23.62
CA MET A 186 -40.64 3.09 -23.60
C MET A 186 -41.57 3.18 -22.39
N ARG A 187 -41.17 3.85 -21.29
CA ARG A 187 -41.99 3.95 -20.07
C ARG A 187 -43.03 5.08 -20.10
N LEU A 188 -43.02 5.95 -21.11
CA LEU A 188 -43.98 7.07 -21.24
C LEU A 188 -45.19 6.76 -22.14
N ARG A 189 -45.40 5.49 -22.54
CA ARG A 189 -46.51 5.10 -23.41
C ARG A 189 -47.34 3.95 -22.83
N LYS A 190 -47.96 4.18 -21.68
CA LYS A 190 -49.18 3.46 -21.27
C LYS A 190 -50.15 4.46 -20.66
N ASN A 191 -51.24 4.67 -21.40
CA ASN A 191 -52.48 5.31 -20.94
C ASN A 191 -53.12 4.50 -19.81
#